data_AF-A0A6G3MMK3-F1
#
_entry.id   AF-A0A6G3MMK3-F1
#
_cell.length_a   1.000
_cell.length_b   1.000
_cell.length_c   1.000
_cell.angle_alpha   90.00
_cell.angle_beta   90.00
_cell.angle_gamma   90.00
#
_symmetry.space_group_name_H-M   'P 1'
#
loop_
_entity.id
_entity.type
_entity.pdbx_description
1 polymer ?
#
loop_
_entity_poly.entity_id
_entity_poly.type
_entity_poly.pdbx_seq_one_letter_code
_entity_poly.pdbx_strand_id
1 'polypeptide(L)'
;MNNSPDIYHFPYKSYKIQTEFMDELYEIFNKGHIGLFQSPTGTGKTMSILCGSLKWLTDHEKSIRENIYEYCNTETKNEYDTEDPDWLKIQLNEKDKKVQDEKIISVKTILDDIDYHHYLVHDNAKVI
;
A
#
# COMPACT_ATOMS: atom_id res chain seq x y z
N MET A 1 25.05 -21.80 9.01
CA MET A 1 23.58 -21.74 8.80
C MET A 1 23.26 -20.36 8.29
N ASN A 2 22.98 -20.22 6.99
CA ASN A 2 22.75 -18.93 6.35
C ASN A 2 21.34 -18.45 6.74
N ASN A 3 21.26 -17.49 7.65
CA ASN A 3 20.03 -16.78 7.97
C ASN A 3 19.82 -15.70 6.90
N SER A 4 19.27 -16.10 5.75
CA SER A 4 18.53 -15.14 4.94
C SER A 4 17.29 -14.70 5.74
N PRO A 5 16.99 -13.39 5.84
CA PRO A 5 15.83 -12.94 6.59
C PRO A 5 14.57 -13.59 6.01
N ASP A 6 13.73 -14.17 6.88
CA ASP A 6 12.45 -14.73 6.47
C ASP A 6 11.57 -13.56 6.00
N ILE A 7 11.25 -13.55 4.70
CA ILE A 7 10.52 -12.48 4.01
C ILE A 7 9.19 -12.18 4.69
N TYR A 8 8.55 -13.21 5.24
CA TYR A 8 7.22 -13.14 5.84
C TYR A 8 7.26 -13.00 7.37
N HIS A 9 8.44 -12.82 7.95
CA HIS A 9 8.65 -12.75 9.41
C HIS A 9 8.00 -13.95 10.14
N PHE A 10 8.11 -15.13 9.55
CA PHE A 10 7.57 -16.34 10.16
C PHE A 10 8.25 -16.58 11.53
N PRO A 11 7.51 -16.97 12.58
CA PRO A 11 8.06 -17.07 13.95
C PRO A 11 9.12 -18.16 14.11
N TYR A 12 9.22 -19.07 13.15
CA TYR A 12 10.19 -20.15 13.09
C TYR A 12 10.77 -20.23 11.68
N LYS A 13 11.78 -21.07 11.47
CA LYS A 13 12.24 -21.36 10.11
C LYS A 13 11.10 -21.97 9.30
N SER A 14 10.61 -21.24 8.31
CA SER A 14 9.55 -21.70 7.43
C SER A 14 9.96 -22.94 6.63
N TYR A 15 9.02 -23.87 6.49
CA TYR A 15 9.16 -24.98 5.53
C TYR A 15 8.95 -24.45 4.12
N LYS A 16 9.59 -25.10 3.14
CA LYS A 16 9.45 -24.75 1.71
C LYS A 16 7.98 -24.60 1.28
N ILE A 17 7.12 -25.53 1.70
CA ILE A 17 5.68 -25.51 1.39
C ILE A 17 4.94 -24.31 2.02
N GLN A 18 5.39 -23.80 3.17
CA GLN A 18 4.81 -22.61 3.78
C GLN A 18 5.24 -21.36 3.03
N THR A 19 6.50 -21.28 2.61
CA THR A 19 7.01 -20.17 1.79
C THR A 19 6.28 -20.13 0.45
N GLU A 20 6.19 -21.26 -0.27
CA GLU A 20 5.44 -21.37 -1.53
C GLU A 20 3.97 -20.94 -1.36
N PHE A 21 3.32 -21.39 -0.27
CA PHE A 21 1.96 -20.99 0.05
C PHE A 21 1.84 -19.46 0.27
N MET A 22 2.78 -18.85 1.00
CA MET A 22 2.77 -17.41 1.27
C MET A 22 3.05 -16.60 0.00
N ASP A 23 3.95 -17.06 -0.87
CA ASP A 23 4.25 -16.44 -2.16
C ASP A 23 3.01 -16.42 -3.07
N GLU A 24 2.32 -17.56 -3.22
CA GLU A 24 1.09 -17.61 -4.02
C GLU A 24 -0.03 -16.75 -3.42
N LEU A 25 -0.14 -16.71 -2.10
CA LEU A 25 -1.11 -15.87 -1.39
C LEU A 25 -0.85 -14.38 -1.62
N TYR A 26 0.42 -13.96 -1.51
CA TYR A 26 0.85 -12.58 -1.74
C TYR A 26 0.52 -12.14 -3.18
N GLU A 27 0.79 -13.00 -4.16
CA GLU A 27 0.49 -12.74 -5.57
C GLU A 27 -1.00 -12.60 -5.86
N ILE A 28 -1.85 -13.38 -5.18
CA ILE A 28 -3.30 -13.28 -5.35
C ILE A 28 -3.84 -11.97 -4.77
N PHE A 29 -3.29 -11.52 -3.64
CA PHE A 29 -3.66 -10.22 -3.06
C PHE A 29 -3.24 -9.06 -3.96
N ASN A 30 -2.04 -9.10 -4.55
CA ASN A 30 -1.62 -8.11 -5.55
C ASN A 30 -2.57 -8.02 -6.75
N LYS A 31 -3.17 -9.15 -7.14
CA LYS A 31 -4.11 -9.22 -8.26
C LYS A 31 -5.56 -8.90 -7.88
N GLY A 32 -5.88 -8.78 -6.58
CA GLY A 32 -7.25 -8.60 -6.10
C GLY A 32 -8.16 -9.79 -6.45
N HIS A 33 -7.61 -11.00 -6.56
CA HIS A 33 -8.34 -12.20 -6.97
C HIS A 33 -8.71 -13.11 -5.80
N ILE A 34 -9.52 -14.14 -6.07
CA ILE A 34 -9.83 -15.21 -5.10
C ILE A 34 -8.87 -16.38 -5.33
N GLY A 35 -8.23 -16.85 -4.26
CA GLY A 35 -7.32 -17.99 -4.27
C GLY A 35 -7.86 -19.20 -3.51
N LEU A 36 -7.74 -20.39 -4.13
CA LEU A 36 -8.09 -21.66 -3.49
C LEU A 36 -6.81 -22.45 -3.15
N PHE A 37 -6.39 -22.38 -1.89
CA PHE A 37 -5.12 -22.95 -1.46
C PHE A 37 -5.31 -24.20 -0.59
N GLN A 38 -4.78 -25.33 -1.08
CA GLN A 38 -4.64 -26.55 -0.29
C GLN A 38 -3.27 -26.60 0.37
N SER A 39 -3.23 -27.05 1.63
CA SER A 39 -1.98 -27.30 2.34
C SER A 39 -2.15 -28.56 3.19
N PRO A 40 -1.12 -29.41 3.32
CA PRO A 40 -1.18 -30.60 4.19
C PRO A 40 -1.56 -30.22 5.63
N THR A 41 -2.29 -31.08 6.34
CA THR A 41 -2.65 -30.81 7.73
C THR A 41 -1.40 -30.77 8.62
N GLY A 42 -1.35 -29.85 9.59
CA GLY A 42 -0.25 -29.75 10.56
C GLY A 42 0.96 -28.92 10.11
N THR A 43 0.93 -28.33 8.91
CA THR A 43 2.00 -27.46 8.39
C THR A 43 1.78 -25.98 8.72
N GLY A 44 0.91 -25.64 9.66
CA GLY A 44 0.69 -24.23 10.06
C GLY A 44 0.05 -23.36 8.99
N LYS A 45 -0.99 -23.86 8.29
CA LYS A 45 -1.78 -23.08 7.31
C LYS A 45 -2.26 -21.73 7.88
N THR A 46 -2.81 -21.73 9.09
CA THR A 46 -3.27 -20.48 9.76
C THR A 46 -2.13 -19.48 9.90
N MET A 47 -0.97 -19.93 10.39
CA MET A 47 0.20 -19.07 10.54
C MET A 47 0.70 -18.54 9.21
N SER A 48 0.73 -19.39 8.17
CA SER A 48 1.14 -19.00 6.82
C SER A 48 0.20 -17.94 6.22
N ILE A 49 -1.11 -18.10 6.41
CA ILE A 49 -2.09 -17.09 6.01
C ILE A 49 -1.85 -15.78 6.76
N LEU A 50 -1.67 -15.82 8.08
CA LEU A 50 -1.44 -14.61 8.89
C LEU A 50 -0.16 -13.89 8.48
N CYS A 51 0.98 -14.59 8.42
CA CYS A 51 2.27 -14.00 8.04
C CYS A 51 2.24 -13.43 6.62
N GLY A 52 1.70 -14.17 5.64
CA GLY A 52 1.56 -13.71 4.26
C GLY A 52 0.66 -12.48 4.15
N SER A 53 -0.47 -12.48 4.85
CA SER A 53 -1.44 -11.37 4.80
C SER A 53 -0.92 -10.11 5.46
N LEU A 54 -0.29 -10.24 6.64
CA LEU A 54 0.29 -9.09 7.35
C LEU A 54 1.46 -8.49 6.58
N LYS A 55 2.30 -9.33 5.95
CA LYS A 55 3.39 -8.87 5.10
C LYS A 55 2.84 -8.10 3.91
N TRP A 56 1.86 -8.64 3.19
CA TRP A 56 1.21 -7.95 2.08
C TRP A 56 0.59 -6.62 2.50
N LEU A 57 -0.15 -6.60 3.61
CA LEU A 57 -0.78 -5.38 4.11
C LEU A 57 0.24 -4.28 4.41
N THR A 58 1.33 -4.63 5.10
CA THR A 58 2.40 -3.68 5.46
C THR A 58 3.08 -3.11 4.20
N ASP A 59 3.39 -3.97 3.23
CA ASP A 59 4.03 -3.57 1.99
C ASP A 59 3.08 -2.73 1.12
N HIS A 60 1.80 -3.05 1.11
CA HIS A 60 0.76 -2.32 0.38
C HIS A 60 0.56 -0.91 0.95
N GLU A 61 0.44 -0.77 2.27
CA GLU A 61 0.36 0.54 2.94
C GLU A 61 1.60 1.40 2.65
N LYS A 62 2.79 0.78 2.71
CA LYS A 62 4.03 1.47 2.39
C LYS A 62 4.05 1.96 0.94
N SER A 63 3.68 1.10 -0.01
CA SER A 63 3.61 1.45 -1.43
C SER A 63 2.61 2.57 -1.69
N ILE A 64 1.44 2.56 -1.06
CA ILE A 64 0.46 3.64 -1.15
C ILE A 64 1.08 4.96 -0.67
N ARG A 65 1.74 4.96 0.50
CA ARG A 65 2.39 6.16 1.03
C ARG A 65 3.47 6.67 0.08
N GLU A 66 4.32 5.80 -0.44
CA GLU A 66 5.38 6.17 -1.40
C GLU A 66 4.81 6.76 -2.69
N ASN A 67 3.78 6.12 -3.27
CA ASN A 67 3.09 6.63 -4.45
C ASN A 67 2.47 8.01 -4.21
N ILE A 68 1.90 8.23 -3.01
CA ILE A 68 1.36 9.53 -2.59
C ILE A 68 2.48 10.59 -2.49
N TYR A 69 3.61 10.25 -1.88
CA TYR A 69 4.75 11.18 -1.78
C TYR A 69 5.30 11.56 -3.15
N GLU A 70 5.45 10.59 -4.06
CA GLU A 70 5.89 10.84 -5.43
C GLU A 70 4.90 11.74 -6.16
N TYR A 71 3.61 11.42 -6.07
CA TYR A 71 2.54 12.21 -6.68
C TYR A 71 2.55 13.68 -6.21
N CYS A 72 2.72 13.93 -4.91
CA CYS A 72 2.80 15.28 -4.35
C CYS A 72 4.06 16.06 -4.78
N ASN A 73 5.17 15.37 -5.08
CA ASN A 73 6.44 16.00 -5.47
C ASN A 73 6.60 16.21 -6.98
N THR A 74 5.70 15.64 -7.81
CA THR A 74 5.66 15.98 -9.23
C THR A 74 5.11 17.39 -9.41
N GLU A 75 5.98 18.40 -9.41
CA GLU A 75 5.60 19.73 -9.88
C GLU A 75 5.16 19.63 -11.34
N THR A 76 3.86 19.82 -11.60
CA THR A 76 3.38 20.23 -12.92
C THR A 76 4.00 21.59 -13.23
N LYS A 77 5.19 21.59 -13.83
CA LYS A 77 5.71 22.72 -14.56
C LYS A 77 4.84 22.88 -15.81
N ASN A 78 3.68 23.51 -15.64
CA ASN A 78 2.90 24.00 -16.76
C ASN A 78 3.65 25.23 -17.28
N GLU A 79 4.52 25.00 -18.25
CA GLU A 79 5.16 26.05 -19.04
C GLU A 79 4.09 26.66 -19.93
N TYR A 80 3.36 27.65 -19.40
CA TYR A 80 2.40 28.40 -20.19
C TYR A 80 3.14 29.25 -21.23
N ASP A 81 2.69 29.18 -22.47
CA ASP A 81 3.32 29.90 -23.57
C ASP A 81 3.28 31.41 -23.29
N THR A 82 4.37 32.10 -23.57
CA THR A 82 4.56 33.49 -23.09
C THR A 82 3.56 34.45 -23.75
N GLU A 83 3.00 34.08 -24.91
CA GLU A 83 2.08 34.84 -25.75
C GLU A 83 0.61 34.89 -25.27
N ASP A 84 0.20 34.08 -24.30
CA ASP A 84 -1.19 34.07 -23.86
C ASP A 84 -1.59 35.35 -23.07
N PRO A 85 -2.82 35.88 -23.25
CA PRO A 85 -3.31 37.03 -22.50
C PRO A 85 -3.54 36.71 -21.01
N ASP A 86 -3.34 37.72 -20.15
CA ASP A 86 -3.33 37.55 -18.67
C ASP A 86 -4.60 36.89 -18.09
N TRP A 87 -5.78 37.20 -18.64
CA TRP A 87 -7.04 36.64 -18.17
C TRP A 87 -7.16 35.13 -18.46
N LEU A 88 -6.55 34.65 -19.54
CA LEU A 88 -6.54 33.24 -19.91
C LEU A 88 -5.57 32.45 -19.00
N LYS A 89 -4.40 33.04 -18.71
CA LYS A 89 -3.41 32.48 -17.76
C LYS A 89 -3.99 32.31 -16.34
N ILE A 90 -4.79 33.27 -15.87
CA ILE A 90 -5.48 33.18 -14.58
C ILE A 90 -6.48 32.02 -14.57
N GLN A 91 -7.31 31.90 -15.62
CA GLN A 91 -8.32 30.84 -15.68
C GLN A 91 -7.73 29.43 -15.80
N LEU A 92 -6.62 29.28 -16.54
CA LEU A 92 -5.89 28.02 -16.63
C LEU A 92 -5.28 27.64 -15.27
N ASN A 93 -4.61 28.59 -14.61
CA ASN A 93 -4.08 28.38 -13.25
C ASN A 93 -5.18 28.04 -12.23
N GLU A 94 -6.36 28.66 -12.30
CA GLU A 94 -7.48 28.33 -11.42
C GLU A 94 -8.02 26.92 -11.65
N LYS A 95 -8.11 26.48 -12.92
CA LYS A 95 -8.50 25.10 -13.25
C LYS A 95 -7.47 24.10 -12.76
N ASP A 96 -6.18 24.37 -12.99
CA ASP A 96 -5.10 23.48 -12.56
C ASP A 96 -5.01 23.39 -11.04
N LYS A 97 -5.20 24.51 -10.32
CA LYS A 97 -5.33 24.52 -8.87
C LYS A 97 -6.50 23.67 -8.39
N LYS A 98 -7.69 23.81 -8.98
CA LYS A 98 -8.85 22.98 -8.60
C LYS A 98 -8.60 21.50 -8.80
N VAL A 99 -7.99 21.13 -9.93
CA VAL A 99 -7.62 19.74 -10.22
C VAL A 99 -6.59 19.23 -9.21
N GLN A 100 -5.58 20.04 -8.86
CA GLN A 100 -4.62 19.69 -7.81
C GLN A 100 -5.30 19.55 -6.44
N ASP A 101 -6.19 20.47 -6.07
CA ASP A 101 -6.92 20.46 -4.80
C ASP A 101 -7.79 19.21 -4.67
N GLU A 102 -8.54 18.83 -5.72
CA GLU A 102 -9.34 17.60 -5.75
C GLU A 102 -8.49 16.36 -5.54
N LYS A 103 -7.32 16.31 -6.19
CA LYS A 103 -6.37 15.20 -6.05
C LYS A 103 -5.78 15.16 -4.63
N ILE A 104 -5.39 16.30 -4.06
CA ILE A 104 -4.91 16.41 -2.67
C ILE A 104 -5.99 15.95 -1.68
N ILE A 105 -7.25 16.31 -1.90
CA ILE A 105 -8.37 15.89 -1.06
C ILE A 105 -8.50 14.35 -1.08
N SER A 106 -8.47 13.74 -2.27
CA SER A 106 -8.57 12.27 -2.39
C SER A 106 -7.44 11.54 -1.67
N VAL A 107 -6.21 12.05 -1.80
CA VAL A 107 -5.02 11.51 -1.12
C VAL A 107 -5.14 11.65 0.39
N LYS A 108 -5.61 12.79 0.87
CA LYS A 108 -5.80 13.05 2.30
C LYS A 108 -6.82 12.09 2.91
N THR A 109 -7.93 11.81 2.21
CA THR A 109 -8.92 10.82 2.65
C THR A 109 -8.30 9.43 2.81
N ILE A 110 -7.48 8.98 1.86
CA ILE A 110 -6.81 7.67 1.94
C ILE A 110 -5.84 7.62 3.13
N LEU A 111 -5.09 8.70 3.38
CA LEU A 111 -4.18 8.78 4.52
C LEU A 111 -4.93 8.75 5.86
N ASP A 112 -6.04 9.49 5.96
CA ASP A 112 -6.89 9.50 7.16
C ASP A 112 -7.44 8.10 7.46
N ASP A 113 -7.85 7.34 6.43
CA ASP A 113 -8.33 5.96 6.58
C ASP A 113 -7.22 5.02 7.07
N ILE A 114 -6.00 5.13 6.52
CA ILE A 114 -4.84 4.33 6.96
C ILE A 114 -4.49 4.66 8.42
N ASP A 115 -4.43 5.94 8.77
CA ASP A 115 -4.08 6.38 10.12
C ASP A 115 -5.17 5.97 11.14
N TYR A 116 -6.44 5.97 10.74
CA TYR A 116 -7.54 5.45 11.55
C TYR A 116 -7.41 3.95 11.79
N HIS A 117 -7.12 3.17 10.74
CA HIS A 117 -6.87 1.73 10.89
C HIS A 117 -5.69 1.46 11.81
N HIS A 118 -4.59 2.20 11.66
CA HIS A 118 -3.42 2.08 12.53
C HIS A 118 -3.76 2.40 13.99
N TYR A 119 -4.54 3.47 14.24
CA TYR A 119 -5.04 3.80 15.57
C TYR A 119 -5.84 2.66 16.19
N LEU A 120 -6.80 2.09 15.46
CA LEU A 120 -7.61 0.96 15.94
C LEU A 120 -6.76 -0.27 16.27
N VAL A 121 -5.76 -0.59 15.43
CA VAL A 121 -4.87 -1.74 15.69
C VAL A 121 -4.06 -1.52 16.97
N HIS A 122 -3.49 -0.33 17.17
CA HIS A 122 -2.72 -0.01 18.38
C HIS A 122 -3.56 0.03 19.65
N ASP A 123 -4.78 0.54 19.57
CA ASP A 123 -5.68 0.60 20.73
C ASP A 123 -6.16 -0.80 21.13
N ASN A 124 -6.54 -1.63 20.15
CA ASN A 124 -6.92 -3.01 20.39
C ASN A 124 -5.75 -3.89 20.85
N ALA A 125 -4.52 -3.59 20.42
CA ALA A 125 -3.32 -4.31 20.86
C ALA A 125 -2.93 -4.02 22.31
N LYS A 126 -3.41 -2.92 22.92
CA LYS A 126 -3.20 -2.62 24.35
C LYS A 126 -4.12 -3.39 25.30
N VAL A 127 -5.12 -4.08 24.78
CA VAL A 127 -6.14 -4.80 25.58
C VAL A 127 -5.72 -6.26 25.89
N ILE A 128 -4.51 -6.67 25.50
CA ILE A 128 -3.92 -7.99 25.77
C ILE A 128 -2.67 -7.82 26.62
#